data_AF-A0AAE9CU11-F1
#
_entry.id   AF-A0AAE9CU11-F1
#
_cell.length_a   1.000
_cell.length_b   1.000
_cell.length_c   1.000
_cell.angle_alpha   90.00
_cell.angle_beta   90.00
_cell.angle_gamma   90.00
#
_symmetry.space_group_name_H-M   'P 1'
#
loop_
_entity.id
_entity.type
_entity.pdbx_description
1 polymer ?
#
loop_
_entity_poly.entity_id
_entity_poly.type
_entity_poly.pdbx_seq_one_letter_code
_entity_poly.pdbx_strand_id
1 'polypeptide(L)'
;MPVAFTRFPDLVKKEILDLMNCYDLFSFSETSKRSRSLSQRSAKLHKGNMEMMFGVLTEASLRFPYLKLTYSSTSHSTHELPTSLYLKFKDSKFEHLEKYLSVCHSSLFVNMTISMVFYCAPPFETAFLTLEHLAQLGYAMEECDIQSAPDNEAIVRTLMILKKAKNLYLNCEPTEDFKDSFDFKTPFTGSLENEKLLILSSKWVSAWYVINVFNMCCEITLFDSHFEESEVIKILKSWRIGSSIKYLRLAFVPAGSNEDFGAKMLEINAKPVPEAVNEDPNIPIPPVRSSWLLQQENTNVQVLISIEQPQHNREKMFFTMKKETKLLLEDNIPV
;
A
#
# COMPACT_ATOMS: atom_id res chain seq x y z
N MET A 1 -28.10 34.48 30.62
CA MET A 1 -26.65 34.73 30.54
C MET A 1 -25.98 33.46 30.02
N PRO A 2 -25.16 33.51 28.96
CA PRO A 2 -24.38 32.35 28.54
C PRO A 2 -23.37 31.99 29.63
N VAL A 3 -23.31 30.71 30.01
CA VAL A 3 -22.31 30.20 30.96
C VAL A 3 -20.99 30.04 30.24
N ALA A 4 -19.93 30.64 30.77
CA ALA A 4 -18.59 30.51 30.18
C ALA A 4 -18.12 29.05 30.26
N PHE A 5 -17.70 28.47 29.13
CA PHE A 5 -17.26 27.08 29.03
C PHE A 5 -16.20 26.69 30.08
N THR A 6 -15.32 27.63 30.42
CA THR A 6 -14.26 27.45 31.41
C THR A 6 -14.76 27.20 32.84
N ARG A 7 -16.02 27.52 33.13
CA ARG A 7 -16.66 27.32 34.44
C ARG A 7 -17.25 25.93 34.64
N PHE A 8 -17.37 25.13 33.57
CA PHE A 8 -17.81 23.74 33.72
C PHE A 8 -16.76 22.89 34.45
N PRO A 9 -17.18 21.85 35.19
CA PRO A 9 -16.28 20.83 35.73
C PRO A 9 -15.43 20.19 34.63
N ASP A 10 -14.24 19.70 34.98
CA ASP A 10 -13.29 19.14 34.00
C ASP A 10 -13.86 17.94 33.22
N LEU A 11 -14.68 17.11 33.86
CA LEU A 11 -15.33 15.99 33.20
C LEU A 11 -16.32 16.46 32.13
N VAL A 12 -17.17 17.43 32.47
CA VAL A 12 -18.17 18.01 31.56
C VAL A 12 -17.50 18.71 30.37
N LYS A 13 -16.40 19.45 30.62
CA LYS A 13 -15.62 20.07 29.53
C LYS A 13 -15.05 19.01 28.59
N LYS A 14 -14.52 17.92 29.13
CA LYS A 14 -13.97 16.82 28.34
C LYS A 14 -15.05 16.16 27.48
N GLU A 15 -16.20 15.82 28.06
CA GLU A 15 -17.31 15.24 27.29
C GLU A 15 -17.77 16.17 26.18
N ILE A 16 -17.96 17.46 26.47
CA ILE A 16 -18.37 18.42 25.43
C ILE A 16 -17.35 18.48 24.28
N LEU A 17 -16.04 18.52 24.57
CA LEU A 17 -14.99 18.58 23.54
C LEU A 17 -14.83 17.27 22.79
N ASP A 18 -14.94 16.13 23.49
CA ASP A 18 -14.93 14.80 22.88
C ASP A 18 -16.14 14.63 21.93
N LEU A 19 -17.23 15.39 22.16
CA LEU A 19 -18.42 15.39 21.31
C LEU A 19 -18.39 16.40 20.14
N MET A 20 -17.38 17.28 20.03
CA MET A 20 -17.31 18.25 18.92
C MET A 20 -16.86 17.61 17.60
N ASN A 21 -17.34 18.11 16.47
CA ASN A 21 -16.76 17.77 15.16
C ASN A 21 -15.38 18.42 14.99
N CYS A 22 -14.64 18.02 13.95
CA CYS A 22 -13.26 18.49 13.75
C CYS A 22 -13.18 20.02 13.58
N TYR A 23 -14.15 20.64 12.90
CA TYR A 23 -14.14 22.07 12.62
C TYR A 23 -14.44 22.90 13.86
N ASP A 24 -15.43 22.50 14.65
CA ASP A 24 -15.80 23.17 15.90
C ASP A 24 -14.69 23.01 16.93
N LEU A 25 -14.09 21.82 17.02
CA LEU A 25 -12.96 21.57 17.93
C LEU A 25 -11.72 22.39 17.54
N PHE A 26 -11.44 22.50 16.24
CA PHE A 26 -10.39 23.39 15.72
C PHE A 26 -10.69 24.85 16.04
N SER A 27 -11.88 25.33 15.69
CA SER A 27 -12.30 26.72 15.90
C SER A 27 -12.21 27.09 17.38
N PHE A 28 -12.67 26.20 18.26
CA PHE A 28 -12.50 26.34 19.71
C PHE A 28 -11.03 26.41 20.11
N SER A 29 -10.18 25.53 19.56
CA SER A 29 -8.75 25.51 19.87
C SER A 29 -8.02 26.81 19.52
N GLU A 30 -8.43 27.50 18.46
CA GLU A 30 -7.84 28.76 17.99
C GLU A 30 -8.25 29.97 18.85
N THR A 31 -9.29 29.85 19.68
CA THR A 31 -9.76 30.99 20.51
C THR A 31 -8.76 31.42 21.59
N SER A 32 -7.95 30.49 22.13
CA SER A 32 -6.92 30.81 23.12
C SER A 32 -5.94 29.65 23.34
N LYS A 33 -4.76 29.96 23.92
CA LYS A 33 -3.80 28.93 24.35
C LYS A 33 -4.42 27.88 25.29
N ARG A 34 -5.34 28.31 26.17
CA ARG A 34 -6.04 27.43 27.11
C ARG A 34 -6.99 26.49 26.37
N SER A 35 -7.77 27.02 25.43
CA SER A 35 -8.68 26.22 24.59
C SER A 35 -7.88 25.19 23.80
N ARG A 36 -6.76 25.59 23.19
CA ARG A 36 -5.86 24.68 22.47
C ARG A 36 -5.39 23.51 23.35
N SER A 37 -4.94 23.80 24.57
CA SER A 37 -4.50 22.77 25.52
C SER A 37 -5.64 21.80 25.89
N LEU A 38 -6.87 22.29 26.06
CA LEU A 38 -8.03 21.45 26.36
C LEU A 38 -8.40 20.55 25.18
N SER A 39 -8.29 21.04 23.95
CA SER A 39 -8.64 20.28 22.74
C SER A 39 -7.68 19.14 22.42
N GLN A 40 -6.44 19.15 22.92
CA GLN A 40 -5.40 18.17 22.52
C GLN A 40 -5.80 16.72 22.76
N ARG A 41 -6.51 16.44 23.86
CA ARG A 41 -6.97 15.08 24.16
C ARG A 41 -8.05 14.65 23.17
N SER A 42 -9.09 15.46 23.03
CA SER A 42 -10.23 15.17 22.16
C SER A 42 -9.79 15.05 20.71
N ALA A 43 -8.85 15.89 20.27
CA ALA A 43 -8.28 15.83 18.93
C ALA A 43 -7.62 14.48 18.58
N LYS A 44 -7.05 13.77 19.57
CA LYS A 44 -6.49 12.42 19.36
C LYS A 44 -7.54 11.36 19.09
N LEU A 45 -8.81 11.62 19.45
CA LEU A 45 -9.94 10.74 19.17
C LEU A 45 -10.40 10.85 17.71
N HIS A 46 -10.01 11.92 17.02
CA HIS A 46 -10.29 12.11 15.61
C HIS A 46 -9.22 11.46 14.74
N LYS A 47 -9.67 10.84 13.65
CA LYS A 47 -8.83 10.40 12.54
C LYS A 47 -9.39 11.01 11.27
N GLY A 48 -8.55 11.73 10.54
CA GLY A 48 -8.92 12.26 9.23
C GLY A 48 -8.25 11.44 8.14
N ASN A 49 -9.01 11.23 7.06
CA ASN A 49 -8.50 10.72 5.81
C ASN A 49 -8.77 11.74 4.71
N MET A 50 -7.72 12.18 4.04
CA MET A 50 -7.85 12.97 2.81
C MET A 50 -7.94 11.99 1.65
N GLU A 51 -9.09 11.93 0.98
CA GLU A 51 -9.34 11.09 -0.19
C GLU A 51 -9.26 11.98 -1.45
N MET A 52 -8.22 11.81 -2.26
CA MET A 52 -8.12 12.50 -3.54
C MET A 52 -8.60 11.61 -4.67
N MET A 53 -9.57 12.09 -5.47
CA MET A 53 -9.92 11.48 -6.75
C MET A 53 -9.55 12.43 -7.89
N PHE A 54 -8.49 12.08 -8.60
CA PHE A 54 -8.10 12.77 -9.83
C PHE A 54 -8.58 11.91 -11.00
N GLY A 55 -9.39 12.41 -11.93
CA GLY A 55 -9.81 11.63 -13.09
C GLY A 55 -11.01 12.18 -13.86
N VAL A 56 -10.95 12.08 -15.19
CA VAL A 56 -12.06 12.36 -16.13
C VAL A 56 -12.57 11.01 -16.64
N LEU A 57 -13.71 10.53 -16.14
CA LEU A 57 -14.34 9.30 -16.63
C LEU A 57 -15.44 9.64 -17.65
N THR A 58 -15.06 9.84 -18.91
CA THR A 58 -15.91 9.84 -20.13
C THR A 58 -17.14 10.77 -20.17
N GLU A 59 -17.61 11.10 -21.39
CA GLU A 59 -18.60 12.13 -21.72
C GLU A 59 -19.96 12.07 -20.99
N ALA A 60 -20.29 10.97 -20.30
CA ALA A 60 -21.55 10.80 -19.58
C ALA A 60 -21.47 11.11 -18.07
N SER A 61 -20.27 11.35 -17.50
CA SER A 61 -20.13 11.66 -16.07
C SER A 61 -19.31 12.93 -15.84
N LEU A 62 -19.95 13.94 -15.24
CA LEU A 62 -19.32 15.15 -14.72
C LEU A 62 -18.34 14.79 -13.59
N ARG A 63 -17.13 14.34 -13.90
CA ARG A 63 -16.05 14.20 -12.90
C ARG A 63 -14.87 15.03 -13.35
N PHE A 64 -14.88 16.29 -12.93
CA PHE A 64 -13.65 17.07 -12.79
C PHE A 64 -12.84 16.48 -11.63
N PRO A 65 -11.50 16.65 -11.59
CA PRO A 65 -10.74 16.26 -10.43
C PRO A 65 -11.35 16.91 -9.18
N TYR A 66 -11.54 16.11 -8.13
CA TYR A 66 -12.05 16.57 -6.85
C TYR A 66 -11.20 16.05 -5.71
N LEU A 67 -11.01 16.90 -4.71
CA LEU A 67 -10.47 16.46 -3.42
C LEU A 67 -11.63 16.27 -2.46
N LYS A 68 -11.75 15.09 -1.88
CA LYS A 68 -12.74 14.75 -0.85
C LYS A 68 -12.04 14.65 0.50
N LEU A 69 -12.30 15.58 1.40
CA LEU A 69 -11.80 15.49 2.77
C LEU A 69 -12.81 14.75 3.63
N THR A 70 -12.39 13.69 4.31
CA THR A 70 -13.24 12.83 5.14
C THR A 70 -12.69 12.82 6.57
N TYR A 71 -13.55 13.11 7.55
CA TYR A 71 -13.20 13.05 8.97
C TYR A 71 -14.06 12.03 9.68
N SER A 72 -13.44 11.28 10.60
CA SER A 72 -14.10 10.34 11.48
C SER A 72 -13.63 10.55 12.92
N SER A 73 -14.52 10.30 13.89
CA SER A 73 -14.17 10.32 15.31
C SER A 73 -14.43 8.96 15.93
N THR A 74 -13.52 8.53 16.80
CA THR A 74 -13.72 7.34 17.64
C THR A 74 -14.66 7.58 18.82
N SER A 75 -14.94 8.85 19.16
CA SER A 75 -15.87 9.22 20.23
C SER A 75 -17.35 9.15 19.82
N HIS A 76 -17.64 9.12 18.51
CA HIS A 76 -19.00 9.11 17.98
C HIS A 76 -19.20 7.95 17.02
N SER A 77 -20.00 6.96 17.40
CA SER A 77 -20.47 5.89 16.50
C SER A 77 -21.70 6.29 15.67
N THR A 78 -22.30 7.44 15.96
CA THR A 78 -23.55 7.88 15.35
C THR A 78 -23.31 8.67 14.07
N HIS A 79 -23.55 8.01 12.93
CA HIS A 79 -24.27 8.49 11.73
C HIS A 79 -24.12 9.95 11.24
N GLU A 80 -23.09 10.69 11.62
CA GLU A 80 -22.65 11.81 10.80
C GLU A 80 -21.88 11.19 9.66
N LEU A 81 -22.52 11.14 8.47
CA LEU A 81 -21.84 10.95 7.20
C LEU A 81 -20.51 11.72 7.28
N PRO A 82 -19.38 11.11 6.88
CA PRO A 82 -18.13 11.83 6.83
C PRO A 82 -18.39 13.20 6.21
N THR A 83 -18.07 14.28 6.93
CA THR A 83 -18.24 15.63 6.40
C THR A 83 -17.34 15.74 5.19
N SER A 84 -17.89 15.39 4.03
CA SER A 84 -17.16 15.18 2.79
C SER A 84 -17.13 16.51 2.09
N LEU A 85 -16.01 17.21 2.23
CA LEU A 85 -15.82 18.44 1.49
C LEU A 85 -15.26 18.12 0.12
N TYR A 86 -15.96 18.53 -0.93
CA TYR A 86 -15.50 18.42 -2.31
C TYR A 86 -14.91 19.75 -2.78
N LEU A 87 -13.60 19.77 -3.02
CA LEU A 87 -12.93 20.92 -3.64
C LEU A 87 -12.93 20.75 -5.16
N LYS A 88 -13.32 21.81 -5.86
CA LYS A 88 -13.22 21.88 -7.32
C LYS A 88 -11.79 22.22 -7.72
N PHE A 89 -11.29 21.52 -8.73
CA PHE A 89 -10.06 21.87 -9.40
C PHE A 89 -10.32 22.98 -10.43
N LYS A 90 -9.62 24.11 -10.31
CA LYS A 90 -9.74 25.27 -11.20
C LYS A 90 -8.39 25.97 -11.29
N ASP A 91 -8.02 26.44 -12.49
CA ASP A 91 -6.76 27.17 -12.72
C ASP A 91 -5.53 26.39 -12.21
N SER A 92 -5.50 25.08 -12.46
CA SER A 92 -4.44 24.14 -12.06
C SER A 92 -4.24 23.99 -10.54
N LYS A 93 -5.25 24.33 -9.72
CA LYS A 93 -5.22 24.15 -8.26
C LYS A 93 -6.60 23.78 -7.71
N PHE A 94 -6.63 23.16 -6.53
CA PHE A 94 -7.88 23.01 -5.78
C PHE A 94 -8.20 24.33 -5.07
N GLU A 95 -9.34 24.93 -5.37
CA GLU A 95 -9.76 26.17 -4.71
C GLU A 95 -9.85 25.95 -3.19
N HIS A 96 -9.32 26.90 -2.43
CA HIS A 96 -9.32 26.86 -0.95
C HIS A 96 -8.60 25.67 -0.32
N LEU A 97 -7.80 24.90 -1.08
CA LEU A 97 -7.02 23.78 -0.54
C LEU A 97 -6.24 24.21 0.69
N GLU A 98 -5.42 25.26 0.60
CA GLU A 98 -4.64 25.78 1.74
C GLU A 98 -5.49 26.17 2.95
N LYS A 99 -6.72 26.66 2.75
CA LYS A 99 -7.65 26.98 3.84
C LYS A 99 -8.13 25.72 4.56
N TYR A 100 -8.43 24.66 3.81
CA TYR A 100 -8.87 23.40 4.42
C TYR A 100 -7.71 22.58 4.96
N LEU A 101 -6.56 22.61 4.29
CA LEU A 101 -5.31 22.11 4.83
C LEU A 101 -5.00 22.85 6.14
N SER A 102 -4.91 24.18 6.19
CA SER A 102 -4.61 24.90 7.44
C SER A 102 -5.56 24.60 8.62
N VAL A 103 -6.87 24.47 8.37
CA VAL A 103 -7.85 24.06 9.39
C VAL A 103 -7.60 22.63 9.89
N CYS A 104 -7.23 21.72 9.00
CA CYS A 104 -7.13 20.29 9.29
C CYS A 104 -5.68 19.79 9.53
N HIS A 105 -4.70 20.66 9.29
CA HIS A 105 -3.25 20.47 9.42
C HIS A 105 -2.72 21.16 10.68
N SER A 106 -3.65 21.62 11.53
CA SER A 106 -3.32 22.03 12.88
C SER A 106 -2.56 20.90 13.56
N SER A 107 -1.43 21.22 14.21
CA SER A 107 -0.66 20.29 15.07
C SER A 107 -1.50 19.63 16.17
N LEU A 108 -2.74 20.08 16.33
CA LEU A 108 -3.77 19.48 17.15
C LEU A 108 -4.17 18.06 16.70
N PHE A 109 -4.24 17.79 15.39
CA PHE A 109 -4.72 16.51 14.83
C PHE A 109 -3.56 15.65 14.34
N VAL A 110 -3.00 14.85 15.24
CA VAL A 110 -1.76 14.07 15.00
C VAL A 110 -2.00 12.79 14.16
N ASN A 111 -3.25 12.37 14.01
CA ASN A 111 -3.65 11.11 13.34
C ASN A 111 -4.32 11.38 11.97
N MET A 112 -3.67 12.18 11.14
CA MET A 112 -4.13 12.47 9.78
C MET A 112 -3.39 11.57 8.79
N THR A 113 -4.14 10.84 7.96
CA THR A 113 -3.60 10.07 6.83
C THR A 113 -4.13 10.61 5.51
N ILE A 114 -3.42 10.27 4.44
CA ILE A 114 -3.83 10.56 3.06
C ILE A 114 -4.07 9.22 2.37
N SER A 115 -5.25 9.06 1.78
CA SER A 115 -5.57 8.02 0.82
C SER A 115 -5.84 8.66 -0.54
N MET A 116 -5.49 7.99 -1.62
CA MET A 116 -5.74 8.56 -2.94
C MET A 116 -6.09 7.49 -3.94
N VAL A 117 -7.01 7.86 -4.83
CA VAL A 117 -7.34 7.11 -6.02
C VAL A 117 -7.10 8.05 -7.21
N PHE A 118 -6.04 7.79 -7.94
CA PHE A 118 -5.51 8.71 -8.91
C PHE A 118 -5.63 8.09 -10.30
N TYR A 119 -6.61 8.55 -11.06
CA TYR A 119 -6.79 8.21 -12.47
C TYR A 119 -6.19 9.32 -13.33
N CYS A 120 -5.02 9.05 -13.90
CA CYS A 120 -4.34 10.00 -14.75
C CYS A 120 -4.65 9.73 -16.23
N ALA A 121 -5.46 10.61 -16.81
CA ALA A 121 -5.51 10.80 -18.25
C ALA A 121 -4.59 11.97 -18.63
N PRO A 122 -3.94 11.95 -19.81
CA PRO A 122 -3.15 13.07 -20.28
C PRO A 122 -3.94 14.40 -20.25
N PRO A 123 -3.32 15.54 -19.89
CA PRO A 123 -1.91 15.72 -19.55
C PRO A 123 -1.56 15.43 -18.07
N PHE A 124 -0.52 14.62 -17.86
CA PHE A 124 -0.12 14.09 -16.54
C PHE A 124 0.48 15.12 -15.58
N GLU A 125 1.07 16.21 -16.09
CA GLU A 125 1.94 17.09 -15.30
C GLU A 125 1.22 17.78 -14.13
N THR A 126 0.01 18.30 -14.34
CA THR A 126 -0.76 18.95 -13.27
C THR A 126 -1.14 17.98 -12.15
N ALA A 127 -1.35 16.73 -12.52
CA ALA A 127 -1.70 15.66 -11.61
C ALA A 127 -0.48 15.29 -10.75
N PHE A 128 0.70 15.16 -11.37
CA PHE A 128 1.95 14.89 -10.69
C PHE A 128 2.38 16.01 -9.75
N LEU A 129 2.25 17.28 -10.16
CA LEU A 129 2.51 18.42 -9.28
C LEU A 129 1.64 18.38 -8.02
N THR A 130 0.37 17.97 -8.16
CA THR A 130 -0.53 17.83 -7.02
C THR A 130 -0.11 16.67 -6.11
N LEU A 131 0.25 15.52 -6.69
CA LEU A 131 0.74 14.36 -5.96
C LEU A 131 2.03 14.68 -5.18
N GLU A 132 2.98 15.35 -5.82
CA GLU A 132 4.22 15.82 -5.19
C GLU A 132 3.93 16.78 -4.04
N HIS A 133 3.04 17.75 -4.26
CA HIS A 133 2.65 18.69 -3.22
C HIS A 133 2.06 17.97 -2.00
N LEU A 134 1.16 17.00 -2.20
CA LEU A 134 0.58 16.21 -1.12
C LEU A 134 1.62 15.37 -0.37
N ALA A 135 2.54 14.73 -1.10
CA ALA A 135 3.63 13.96 -0.51
C ALA A 135 4.57 14.82 0.35
N GLN A 136 4.71 16.11 0.04
CA GLN A 136 5.51 17.07 0.81
C GLN A 136 4.82 17.57 2.08
N LEU A 137 3.52 17.31 2.28
CA LEU A 137 2.79 17.77 3.47
C LEU A 137 3.17 17.03 4.75
N GLY A 138 3.94 15.94 4.65
CA GLY A 138 4.47 15.20 5.81
C GLY A 138 3.47 14.27 6.50
N TYR A 139 2.30 14.02 5.91
CA TYR A 139 1.33 13.05 6.42
C TYR A 139 1.68 11.63 5.97
N ALA A 140 1.25 10.65 6.76
CA ALA A 140 1.33 9.27 6.35
C ALA A 140 0.39 9.01 5.16
N MET A 141 0.97 8.61 4.04
CA MET A 141 0.25 8.10 2.87
C MET A 141 -0.15 6.66 3.17
N GLU A 142 -1.44 6.39 3.35
CA GLU A 142 -1.92 5.09 3.81
C GLU A 142 -2.28 4.16 2.65
N GLU A 143 -3.06 4.64 1.70
CA GLU A 143 -3.51 3.84 0.56
C GLU A 143 -3.51 4.69 -0.71
N CYS A 144 -2.68 4.32 -1.67
CA CYS A 144 -2.54 5.01 -2.95
C CYS A 144 -2.84 4.03 -4.08
N ASP A 145 -3.96 4.21 -4.77
CA ASP A 145 -4.30 3.52 -6.01
C ASP A 145 -4.04 4.47 -7.18
N ILE A 146 -3.07 4.12 -8.02
CA ILE A 146 -2.63 4.95 -9.14
C ILE A 146 -2.91 4.19 -10.43
N GLN A 147 -3.70 4.78 -11.30
CA GLN A 147 -4.06 4.25 -12.60
C GLN A 147 -3.75 5.29 -13.66
N SER A 148 -3.05 4.93 -14.72
CA SER A 148 -2.74 5.88 -15.80
C SER A 148 -2.74 5.21 -17.16
N ALA A 149 -2.91 6.03 -18.20
CA ALA A 149 -2.55 5.61 -19.55
C ALA A 149 -1.05 5.24 -19.62
N PRO A 150 -0.63 4.46 -20.64
CA PRO A 150 0.74 3.94 -20.68
C PRO A 150 1.79 5.04 -20.72
N ASP A 151 2.71 5.05 -19.75
CA ASP A 151 3.76 6.07 -19.61
C ASP A 151 4.87 5.58 -18.65
N ASN A 152 6.10 5.47 -19.17
CA ASN A 152 7.25 4.95 -18.40
C ASN A 152 7.74 5.93 -17.33
N GLU A 153 7.70 7.22 -17.63
CA GLU A 153 8.14 8.26 -16.69
C GLU A 153 7.15 8.39 -15.53
N ALA A 154 5.85 8.31 -15.84
CA ALA A 154 4.78 8.30 -14.85
C ALA A 154 4.93 7.16 -13.84
N ILE A 155 5.25 5.94 -14.30
CA ILE A 155 5.52 4.77 -13.45
C ILE A 155 6.63 5.07 -12.44
N VAL A 156 7.79 5.54 -12.95
CA VAL A 156 8.96 5.79 -12.11
C VAL A 156 8.73 6.94 -11.15
N ARG A 157 8.20 8.07 -11.62
CA ARG A 157 7.91 9.24 -10.78
C ARG A 157 6.93 8.86 -9.66
N THR A 158 5.88 8.10 -9.96
CA THR A 158 4.92 7.62 -8.96
C THR A 158 5.59 6.80 -7.87
N LEU A 159 6.38 5.80 -8.25
CA LEU A 159 7.08 4.92 -7.29
C LEU A 159 8.04 5.72 -6.41
N MET A 160 8.71 6.73 -6.96
CA MET A 160 9.63 7.59 -6.21
C MET A 160 8.92 8.52 -5.23
N ILE A 161 7.81 9.15 -5.64
CA ILE A 161 7.01 10.03 -4.77
C ILE A 161 6.38 9.22 -3.64
N LEU A 162 5.85 8.04 -3.95
CA LEU A 162 5.09 7.20 -3.02
C LEU A 162 5.94 6.09 -2.37
N LYS A 163 7.27 6.25 -2.36
CA LYS A 163 8.19 5.23 -1.84
C LYS A 163 8.00 4.87 -0.37
N LYS A 164 7.34 5.74 0.41
CA LYS A 164 7.01 5.54 1.84
C LYS A 164 5.51 5.40 2.11
N ALA A 165 4.69 5.31 1.06
CA ALA A 165 3.27 5.04 1.26
C ALA A 165 3.11 3.64 1.88
N LYS A 166 2.14 3.45 2.76
CA LYS A 166 1.91 2.15 3.40
C LYS A 166 1.46 1.12 2.36
N ASN A 167 0.41 1.43 1.62
CA ASN A 167 -0.09 0.59 0.53
C ASN A 167 -0.04 1.34 -0.80
N LEU A 168 0.62 0.76 -1.80
CA LEU A 168 0.69 1.29 -3.16
C LEU A 168 0.17 0.25 -4.16
N TYR A 169 -0.88 0.63 -4.89
CA TYR A 169 -1.44 -0.12 -6.01
C TYR A 169 -1.15 0.66 -7.29
N LEU A 170 -0.41 0.05 -8.21
CA LEU A 170 0.01 0.67 -9.47
C LEU A 170 -0.59 -0.08 -10.66
N ASN A 171 -1.50 0.59 -11.35
CA ASN A 171 -2.12 0.16 -12.60
C ASN A 171 -1.71 1.08 -13.75
N CYS A 172 -0.42 1.07 -14.05
CA CYS A 172 0.16 1.88 -15.11
C CYS A 172 0.94 0.95 -16.03
N GLU A 173 0.49 0.83 -17.28
CA GLU A 173 1.23 0.08 -18.28
C GLU A 173 2.48 0.85 -18.73
N PRO A 174 3.63 0.21 -18.93
CA PRO A 174 4.72 0.85 -19.65
C PRO A 174 4.38 0.91 -21.14
N THR A 175 4.99 1.85 -21.87
CA THR A 175 4.84 2.01 -23.33
C THR A 175 5.27 0.75 -24.07
N GLU A 176 4.88 0.57 -25.33
CA GLU A 176 5.20 -0.68 -26.06
C GLU A 176 6.71 -0.91 -26.24
N ASP A 177 7.48 0.16 -26.42
CA ASP A 177 8.91 0.19 -26.70
C ASP A 177 9.79 0.24 -25.43
N PHE A 178 9.19 0.10 -24.25
CA PHE A 178 9.82 0.34 -22.94
C PHE A 178 11.15 -0.39 -22.70
N LYS A 179 11.37 -1.55 -23.34
CA LYS A 179 12.59 -2.35 -23.17
C LYS A 179 13.82 -1.69 -23.80
N ASP A 180 13.63 -0.99 -24.91
CA ASP A 180 14.71 -0.44 -25.71
C ASP A 180 14.86 1.08 -25.51
N SER A 181 13.79 1.75 -25.12
CA SER A 181 13.71 3.22 -25.12
C SER A 181 13.77 3.88 -23.74
N PHE A 182 13.68 3.13 -22.64
CA PHE A 182 13.59 3.74 -21.31
C PHE A 182 14.41 3.02 -20.25
N ASP A 183 15.23 3.79 -19.53
CA ASP A 183 15.99 3.31 -18.38
C ASP A 183 15.17 3.40 -17.10
N PHE A 184 14.56 2.28 -16.72
CA PHE A 184 13.83 2.17 -15.46
C PHE A 184 14.76 2.04 -14.23
N LYS A 185 16.06 1.74 -14.37
CA LYS A 185 16.93 1.42 -13.21
C LYS A 185 17.55 2.67 -12.59
N THR A 186 18.19 3.50 -13.41
CA THR A 186 18.93 4.68 -12.94
C THR A 186 18.12 5.66 -12.07
N PRO A 187 16.81 5.88 -12.30
CA PRO A 187 16.03 6.78 -11.46
C PRO A 187 15.91 6.35 -9.99
N PHE A 188 16.06 5.06 -9.68
CA PHE A 188 15.95 4.58 -8.31
C PHE A 188 17.27 4.76 -7.55
N THR A 189 17.26 5.71 -6.61
CA THR A 189 18.40 6.02 -5.74
C THR A 189 18.36 5.30 -4.39
N GLY A 190 17.29 4.55 -4.12
CA GLY A 190 17.11 3.80 -2.88
C GLY A 190 15.91 2.86 -2.94
N SER A 191 15.64 2.20 -1.82
CA SER A 191 14.56 1.22 -1.69
C SER A 191 13.20 1.87 -1.40
N LEU A 192 12.16 1.20 -1.84
CA LEU A 192 10.78 1.42 -1.44
C LEU A 192 10.54 0.76 -0.08
N GLU A 193 9.76 1.43 0.77
CA GLU A 193 9.49 1.05 2.16
C GLU A 193 8.00 0.70 2.38
N ASN A 194 7.28 0.34 1.31
CA ASN A 194 5.85 0.07 1.39
C ASN A 194 5.55 -1.20 2.21
N GLU A 195 4.51 -1.18 3.04
CA GLU A 195 4.01 -2.42 3.64
C GLU A 195 3.43 -3.34 2.55
N LYS A 196 2.71 -2.77 1.59
CA LYS A 196 2.14 -3.50 0.46
C LYS A 196 2.39 -2.77 -0.85
N LEU A 197 2.97 -3.48 -1.81
CA LEU A 197 3.20 -3.03 -3.18
C LEU A 197 2.53 -4.00 -4.15
N LEU A 198 1.57 -3.49 -4.92
CA LEU A 198 0.91 -4.25 -5.98
C LEU A 198 1.12 -3.53 -7.30
N ILE A 199 1.69 -4.22 -8.28
CA ILE A 199 1.90 -3.70 -9.63
C ILE A 199 1.14 -4.61 -10.60
N LEU A 200 0.13 -4.06 -11.28
CA LEU A 200 -0.69 -4.82 -12.22
C LEU A 200 0.06 -5.10 -13.52
N SER A 201 0.75 -4.09 -14.07
CA SER A 201 1.45 -4.21 -15.36
C SER A 201 2.96 -4.30 -15.16
N SER A 202 3.42 -5.39 -14.54
CA SER A 202 4.82 -5.53 -14.08
C SER A 202 5.80 -6.09 -15.12
N LYS A 203 5.45 -6.08 -16.42
CA LYS A 203 6.32 -6.59 -17.51
C LYS A 203 7.70 -5.92 -17.60
N TRP A 204 7.87 -4.73 -17.01
CA TRP A 204 9.14 -3.99 -16.93
C TRP A 204 9.99 -4.35 -15.69
N VAL A 205 9.41 -5.06 -14.73
CA VAL A 205 10.07 -5.41 -13.47
C VAL A 205 10.95 -6.64 -13.68
N SER A 206 12.27 -6.43 -13.66
CA SER A 206 13.30 -7.47 -13.59
C SER A 206 13.65 -7.89 -12.14
N ALA A 207 14.43 -8.97 -11.99
CA ALA A 207 14.94 -9.39 -10.67
C ALA A 207 15.71 -8.30 -9.92
N TRP A 208 16.34 -7.38 -10.67
CA TRP A 208 17.09 -6.28 -10.08
C TRP A 208 16.20 -5.39 -9.20
N TYR A 209 14.95 -5.13 -9.57
CA TYR A 209 14.06 -4.29 -8.76
C TYR A 209 13.66 -5.00 -7.47
N VAL A 210 13.30 -6.29 -7.54
CA VAL A 210 12.92 -7.05 -6.35
C VAL A 210 14.08 -7.10 -5.34
N ILE A 211 15.32 -7.22 -5.84
CA ILE A 211 16.53 -7.34 -5.02
C ILE A 211 17.00 -5.98 -4.45
N ASN A 212 16.91 -4.90 -5.21
CA ASN A 212 17.53 -3.63 -4.83
C ASN A 212 16.53 -2.54 -4.45
N VAL A 213 15.37 -2.53 -5.10
CA VAL A 213 14.37 -1.46 -4.96
C VAL A 213 13.24 -1.88 -4.03
N PHE A 214 12.68 -3.08 -4.19
CA PHE A 214 11.54 -3.55 -3.39
C PHE A 214 11.94 -4.40 -2.18
N ASN A 215 13.23 -4.56 -1.92
CA ASN A 215 13.77 -5.43 -0.87
C ASN A 215 13.35 -5.04 0.56
N MET A 216 12.97 -3.78 0.77
CA MET A 216 12.46 -3.24 2.03
C MET A 216 10.93 -3.26 2.13
N CYS A 217 10.22 -3.59 1.05
CA CYS A 217 8.76 -3.80 1.09
C CYS A 217 8.41 -5.07 1.87
N CYS A 218 7.24 -5.10 2.53
CA CYS A 218 6.79 -6.31 3.26
C CYS A 218 6.03 -7.29 2.36
N GLU A 219 5.08 -6.81 1.56
CA GLU A 219 4.27 -7.62 0.67
C GLU A 219 4.35 -7.09 -0.76
N ILE A 220 4.66 -7.96 -1.72
CA ILE A 220 4.79 -7.60 -3.13
C ILE A 220 3.93 -8.54 -3.97
N THR A 221 3.08 -7.98 -4.82
CA THR A 221 2.35 -8.73 -5.85
C THR A 221 2.61 -8.11 -7.22
N LEU A 222 3.16 -8.90 -8.13
CA LEU A 222 3.49 -8.53 -9.50
C LEU A 222 2.59 -9.33 -10.45
N PHE A 223 1.66 -8.66 -11.11
CA PHE A 223 0.86 -9.25 -12.19
C PHE A 223 1.49 -8.95 -13.55
N ASP A 224 1.19 -9.77 -14.55
CA ASP A 224 1.76 -9.66 -15.89
C ASP A 224 3.30 -9.62 -15.92
N SER A 225 3.92 -10.25 -14.92
CA SER A 225 5.36 -10.40 -14.87
C SER A 225 5.84 -11.50 -15.83
N HIS A 226 7.09 -11.38 -16.25
CA HIS A 226 7.74 -12.30 -17.18
C HIS A 226 9.16 -12.64 -16.70
N PHE A 227 9.25 -13.21 -15.50
CA PHE A 227 10.53 -13.64 -14.95
C PHE A 227 10.98 -14.95 -15.59
N GLU A 228 12.28 -15.09 -15.79
CA GLU A 228 12.87 -16.41 -16.01
C GLU A 228 13.04 -17.16 -14.68
N GLU A 229 13.04 -18.48 -14.72
CA GLU A 229 13.33 -19.29 -13.52
C GLU A 229 14.68 -18.91 -12.88
N SER A 230 15.69 -18.62 -13.70
CA SER A 230 17.02 -18.17 -13.24
C SER A 230 16.94 -16.90 -12.39
N GLU A 231 16.05 -15.98 -12.75
CA GLU A 231 15.79 -14.73 -12.04
C GLU A 231 15.07 -14.97 -10.71
N VAL A 232 14.10 -15.89 -10.66
CA VAL A 232 13.43 -16.28 -9.41
C VAL A 232 14.43 -16.88 -8.42
N ILE A 233 15.31 -17.78 -8.88
CA ILE A 233 16.37 -18.34 -8.04
C ILE A 233 17.34 -17.25 -7.55
N LYS A 234 17.65 -16.27 -8.40
CA LYS A 234 18.48 -15.12 -8.01
C LYS A 234 17.82 -14.27 -6.92
N ILE A 235 16.51 -14.02 -7.02
CA ILE A 235 15.71 -13.32 -6.00
C ILE A 235 15.78 -14.09 -4.68
N LEU A 236 15.56 -15.41 -4.69
CA LEU A 236 15.59 -16.24 -3.49
C LEU A 236 16.96 -16.27 -2.81
N LYS A 237 18.04 -16.41 -3.60
CA LYS A 237 19.42 -16.35 -3.09
C LYS A 237 19.69 -15.01 -2.40
N SER A 238 19.26 -13.89 -2.99
CA SER A 238 19.41 -12.57 -2.39
C SER A 238 18.55 -12.39 -1.13
N TRP A 239 17.30 -12.84 -1.17
CA TRP A 239 16.38 -12.77 -0.03
C TRP A 239 16.93 -13.50 1.20
N ARG A 240 17.60 -14.63 0.98
CA ARG A 240 18.23 -15.44 2.02
C ARG A 240 19.32 -14.67 2.79
N ILE A 241 20.04 -13.78 2.11
CA ILE A 241 21.08 -12.94 2.72
C ILE A 241 20.45 -11.80 3.52
N GLY A 242 19.40 -11.16 2.99
CA GLY A 242 18.67 -10.13 3.70
C GLY A 242 17.61 -9.43 2.85
N SER A 243 16.36 -9.48 3.32
CA SER A 243 15.23 -8.75 2.77
C SER A 243 14.08 -8.70 3.78
N SER A 244 13.28 -7.64 3.73
CA SER A 244 12.06 -7.46 4.55
C SER A 244 10.83 -8.15 3.95
N ILE A 245 10.93 -8.67 2.73
CA ILE A 245 9.80 -9.26 2.01
C ILE A 245 9.32 -10.51 2.75
N LYS A 246 8.07 -10.46 3.19
CA LYS A 246 7.35 -11.56 3.86
C LYS A 246 6.34 -12.22 2.92
N TYR A 247 5.93 -11.52 1.87
CA TYR A 247 5.06 -12.06 0.84
C TYR A 247 5.53 -11.59 -0.54
N LEU A 248 5.74 -12.53 -1.47
CA LEU A 248 6.05 -12.23 -2.87
C LEU A 248 5.22 -13.13 -3.76
N ARG A 249 4.47 -12.53 -4.68
CA ARG A 249 3.74 -13.25 -5.74
C ARG A 249 4.11 -12.70 -7.10
N LEU A 250 4.50 -13.59 -8.02
CA LEU A 250 4.85 -13.27 -9.41
C LEU A 250 4.59 -14.46 -10.33
N ALA A 251 4.54 -14.22 -11.64
CA ALA A 251 4.60 -15.24 -12.68
C ALA A 251 6.01 -15.37 -13.26
N PHE A 252 6.44 -16.61 -13.55
CA PHE A 252 7.70 -16.92 -14.21
C PHE A 252 7.56 -18.04 -15.25
N VAL A 253 8.54 -18.13 -16.14
CA VAL A 253 8.65 -19.20 -17.15
C VAL A 253 9.65 -20.25 -16.64
N PRO A 254 9.22 -21.52 -16.45
CA PRO A 254 10.13 -22.59 -16.03
C PRO A 254 11.13 -22.93 -17.13
N ALA A 255 12.36 -23.25 -16.75
CA ALA A 255 13.42 -23.62 -17.69
C ALA A 255 13.40 -25.11 -18.07
N GLY A 256 12.55 -25.91 -17.41
CA GLY A 256 12.46 -27.35 -17.53
C GLY A 256 11.23 -27.91 -16.81
N SER A 257 11.35 -29.12 -16.28
CA SER A 257 10.32 -29.77 -15.48
C SER A 257 10.27 -29.22 -14.03
N ASN A 258 9.20 -29.53 -13.28
CA ASN A 258 9.13 -29.19 -11.85
C ASN A 258 10.25 -29.86 -11.02
N GLU A 259 10.74 -31.03 -11.47
CA GLU A 259 11.85 -31.73 -10.83
C GLU A 259 13.14 -30.91 -10.91
N ASP A 260 13.35 -30.18 -12.01
CA ASP A 260 14.50 -29.28 -12.19
C ASP A 260 14.42 -28.06 -11.25
N PHE A 261 13.22 -27.53 -11.03
CA PHE A 261 13.01 -26.47 -10.05
C PHE A 261 13.27 -26.97 -8.63
N GLY A 262 12.74 -28.15 -8.28
CA GLY A 262 12.96 -28.79 -6.98
C GLY A 262 14.44 -29.02 -6.66
N ALA A 263 15.24 -29.44 -7.65
CA ALA A 263 16.68 -29.57 -7.49
C ALA A 263 17.35 -28.23 -7.14
N LYS A 264 17.00 -27.15 -7.84
CA LYS A 264 17.51 -25.79 -7.54
C LYS A 264 17.08 -25.27 -6.18
N MET A 265 15.88 -25.66 -5.71
CA MET A 265 15.41 -25.35 -4.35
C MET A 265 16.28 -26.03 -3.29
N LEU A 266 16.66 -27.28 -3.52
CA LEU A 266 17.60 -28.00 -2.63
C LEU A 266 18.99 -27.36 -2.64
N GLU A 267 19.50 -26.92 -3.80
CA GLU A 267 20.78 -26.22 -3.92
C GLU A 267 20.85 -24.93 -3.08
N ILE A 268 19.71 -24.26 -2.88
CA ILE A 268 19.62 -23.06 -2.04
C ILE A 268 19.23 -23.35 -0.59
N ASN A 269 19.29 -24.63 -0.18
CA ASN A 269 18.91 -25.12 1.15
C ASN A 269 17.42 -24.93 1.50
N ALA A 270 16.52 -24.88 0.51
CA ALA A 270 15.09 -24.92 0.76
C ALA A 270 14.62 -26.37 0.92
N LYS A 271 14.04 -26.70 2.07
CA LYS A 271 13.61 -28.08 2.39
C LYS A 271 12.23 -28.35 1.82
N PRO A 272 11.99 -29.49 1.15
CA PRO A 272 10.64 -29.84 0.70
C PRO A 272 9.70 -29.98 1.89
N VAL A 273 8.49 -29.44 1.75
CA VAL A 273 7.42 -29.58 2.73
C VAL A 273 6.44 -30.62 2.17
N PRO A 274 6.17 -31.73 2.87
CA PRO A 274 5.16 -32.69 2.44
C PRO A 274 3.82 -31.98 2.27
N GLU A 275 3.13 -32.23 1.17
CA GLU A 275 1.78 -31.71 0.97
C GLU A 275 0.91 -32.21 2.13
N ALA A 276 0.16 -31.30 2.77
CA ALA A 276 -0.94 -31.72 3.62
C ALA A 276 -1.95 -32.44 2.72
N VAL A 277 -1.91 -33.77 2.75
CA VAL A 277 -2.91 -34.60 2.10
C VAL A 277 -4.23 -34.26 2.80
N ASN A 278 -5.11 -33.51 2.14
CA ASN A 278 -6.48 -33.40 2.61
C ASN A 278 -7.07 -34.81 2.57
N GLU A 279 -7.29 -35.41 3.74
CA GLU A 279 -7.88 -36.74 3.90
C GLU A 279 -9.37 -36.79 3.53
N ASP A 280 -9.98 -35.66 3.11
CA ASP A 280 -11.39 -35.61 2.71
C ASP A 280 -11.55 -35.85 1.19
N PRO A 281 -12.04 -37.03 0.76
CA PRO A 281 -12.22 -37.38 -0.64
C PRO A 281 -13.30 -36.57 -1.36
N ASN A 282 -14.07 -35.72 -0.65
CA ASN A 282 -15.12 -34.88 -1.26
C ASN A 282 -14.67 -33.48 -1.62
N ILE A 283 -13.44 -33.08 -1.28
CA ILE A 283 -12.90 -31.77 -1.63
C ILE A 283 -12.08 -31.93 -2.92
N PRO A 284 -12.37 -31.16 -3.99
CA PRO A 284 -11.58 -31.18 -5.21
C PRO A 284 -10.10 -31.01 -4.87
N ILE A 285 -9.28 -31.98 -5.26
CA ILE A 285 -7.84 -31.99 -5.03
C ILE A 285 -7.28 -30.67 -5.60
N PRO A 286 -6.76 -29.75 -4.76
CA PRO A 286 -6.04 -28.58 -5.27
C PRO A 286 -4.88 -29.09 -6.14
N PRO A 287 -4.52 -28.40 -7.23
CA PRO A 287 -3.38 -28.82 -8.04
C PRO A 287 -2.16 -29.03 -7.14
N VAL A 288 -1.44 -30.14 -7.33
CA VAL A 288 -0.22 -30.53 -6.60
C VAL A 288 0.66 -29.29 -6.40
N ARG A 289 0.79 -28.84 -5.16
CA ARG A 289 1.54 -27.63 -4.79
C ARG A 289 2.88 -28.08 -4.26
N SER A 290 3.85 -28.23 -5.16
CA SER A 290 5.24 -28.40 -4.76
C SER A 290 5.65 -27.22 -3.89
N SER A 291 6.04 -27.51 -2.65
CA SER A 291 6.28 -26.52 -1.62
C SER A 291 7.61 -26.75 -0.92
N TRP A 292 8.31 -25.67 -0.57
CA TRP A 292 9.60 -25.71 0.10
C TRP A 292 9.69 -24.64 1.18
N LEU A 293 10.37 -24.97 2.28
CA LEU A 293 10.66 -24.06 3.36
C LEU A 293 12.07 -23.49 3.20
N LEU A 294 12.19 -22.18 3.06
CA LEU A 294 13.45 -21.46 2.99
C LEU A 294 13.62 -20.57 4.22
N GLN A 295 14.84 -20.55 4.77
CA GLN A 295 15.20 -19.75 5.95
C GLN A 295 16.29 -18.73 5.59
N GLN A 296 16.16 -17.50 6.08
CA GLN A 296 17.24 -16.51 5.97
C GLN A 296 18.49 -16.94 6.75
N GLU A 297 19.66 -16.53 6.27
CA GLU A 297 20.94 -16.84 6.94
C GLU A 297 21.15 -15.98 8.19
N ASN A 298 20.80 -14.70 8.10
CA ASN A 298 21.06 -13.71 9.15
C ASN A 298 19.89 -13.55 10.13
N THR A 299 18.75 -14.18 9.86
CA THR A 299 17.57 -14.11 10.72
C THR A 299 16.90 -15.49 10.83
N ASN A 300 16.12 -15.73 11.88
CA ASN A 300 15.30 -16.93 12.00
C ASN A 300 13.97 -16.82 11.22
N VAL A 301 13.88 -15.92 10.23
CA VAL A 301 12.67 -15.78 9.39
C VAL A 301 12.64 -16.92 8.38
N GLN A 302 11.50 -17.58 8.32
CA GLN A 302 11.21 -18.67 7.39
C GLN A 302 10.04 -18.28 6.48
N VAL A 303 10.13 -18.71 5.23
CA VAL A 303 9.09 -18.54 4.21
C VAL A 303 8.77 -19.87 3.56
N LEU A 304 7.48 -20.11 3.38
CA LEU A 304 6.97 -21.17 2.54
C LEU A 304 6.94 -20.67 1.10
N ILE A 305 7.60 -21.42 0.23
CA ILE A 305 7.64 -21.20 -1.22
C ILE A 305 6.75 -22.24 -1.85
N SER A 306 5.89 -21.83 -2.77
CA SER A 306 4.97 -22.69 -3.51
C SER A 306 4.93 -22.26 -4.95
N ILE A 307 4.78 -23.24 -5.85
CA ILE A 307 4.55 -23.02 -7.27
C ILE A 307 3.20 -23.61 -7.66
N GLU A 308 2.47 -22.89 -8.50
CA GLU A 308 1.17 -23.31 -9.00
C GLU A 308 1.12 -23.14 -10.51
N GLN A 309 0.75 -24.19 -11.23
CA GLN A 309 0.51 -24.12 -12.67
C GLN A 309 -0.95 -23.73 -12.91
N PRO A 310 -1.24 -22.61 -13.58
CA PRO A 310 -2.62 -22.25 -13.92
C PRO A 310 -3.20 -23.21 -14.94
N GLN A 311 -4.47 -23.58 -14.74
CA GLN A 311 -5.18 -24.55 -15.59
C GLN A 311 -5.26 -24.14 -17.08
N HIS A 312 -5.15 -22.84 -17.37
CA HIS A 312 -5.37 -22.27 -18.70
C HIS A 312 -4.09 -21.80 -19.43
N ASN A 313 -2.93 -21.79 -18.79
CA ASN A 313 -1.67 -21.40 -19.43
C ASN A 313 -0.53 -22.31 -18.98
N ARG A 314 -0.10 -23.22 -19.85
CA ARG A 314 0.94 -24.21 -19.53
C ARG A 314 2.35 -23.62 -19.55
N GLU A 315 2.55 -22.45 -20.13
CA GLU A 315 3.88 -21.84 -20.31
C GLU A 315 4.36 -21.03 -19.10
N LYS A 316 3.44 -20.59 -18.24
CA LYS A 316 3.74 -19.76 -17.07
C LYS A 316 3.38 -20.48 -15.78
N MET A 317 4.19 -20.32 -14.75
CA MET A 317 3.89 -20.76 -13.38
C MET A 317 3.76 -19.55 -12.46
N PHE A 318 2.89 -19.68 -11.46
CA PHE A 318 2.80 -18.71 -10.37
C PHE A 318 3.70 -19.14 -9.25
N PHE A 319 4.62 -18.26 -8.89
CA PHE A 319 5.46 -18.37 -7.71
C PHE A 319 4.81 -17.59 -6.57
N THR A 320 4.73 -18.21 -5.40
CA THR A 320 4.32 -17.55 -4.15
C THR A 320 5.31 -17.87 -3.04
N MET A 321 5.84 -16.83 -2.40
CA MET A 321 6.58 -16.88 -1.15
C MET A 321 5.74 -16.24 -0.06
N LYS A 322 5.56 -16.90 1.08
CA LYS A 322 4.79 -16.38 2.22
C LYS A 322 5.48 -16.72 3.53
N LYS A 323 5.60 -15.76 4.44
CA LYS A 323 6.12 -15.98 5.79
C LYS A 323 5.35 -17.09 6.48
N GLU A 324 6.07 -18.08 6.98
CA GLU A 324 5.47 -19.15 7.77
C GLU A 324 5.27 -18.63 9.20
N THR A 325 4.02 -18.37 9.58
CA THR A 325 3.65 -18.32 11.00
C THR A 325 3.52 -19.75 11.46
N LYS A 326 4.46 -20.23 12.29
CA LYS A 326 4.28 -21.47 13.04
C LYS A 326 2.89 -21.42 13.69
N LEU A 327 1.96 -22.22 13.20
CA LEU A 327 0.88 -22.70 14.04
C LEU A 327 1.60 -23.47 15.14
N LEU A 328 1.57 -22.94 16.36
CA LEU A 328 1.93 -23.72 17.53
C LEU A 328 1.05 -24.97 17.45
N LEU A 329 1.66 -26.11 17.19
CA LEU A 329 1.06 -27.41 17.47
C LEU A 329 0.76 -27.40 18.97
N GLU A 330 -0.48 -27.09 19.32
CA GLU A 330 -1.08 -27.56 20.57
C GLU A 330 -1.10 -29.08 20.46
N ASP A 331 -0.01 -29.73 20.87
CA ASP A 331 -0.03 -31.13 21.24
C ASP A 331 1.18 -31.41 22.13
N ASN A 332 0.91 -31.39 23.44
CA ASN A 332 1.37 -32.35 24.45
C ASN A 332 1.22 -31.72 25.85
N ILE A 333 -0.03 -31.65 26.33
CA ILE A 333 -0.28 -31.70 27.77
C ILE A 333 -0.60 -33.17 28.07
N PRO A 334 0.29 -33.92 28.75
CA PRO A 334 -0.06 -35.25 29.22
C PRO A 334 -1.11 -35.12 30.34
N VAL A 335 -2.16 -35.92 30.24
CA VAL A 335 -3.19 -36.12 31.27
C VAL A 335 -2.59 -36.73 32.54
#